data_AF-A0AAD1FGD8-F1
#
_entry.id   AF-A0AAD1FGD8-F1
#
_cell.length_a   1.000
_cell.length_b   1.000
_cell.length_c   1.000
_cell.angle_alpha   90.00
_cell.angle_beta   90.00
_cell.angle_gamma   90.00
#
_symmetry.space_group_name_H-M   'P 1'
#
loop_
_entity.id
_entity.type
_entity.pdbx_description
1 polymer ?
#
loop_
_entity_poly.entity_id
_entity_poly.type
_entity_poly.pdbx_seq_one_letter_code
_entity_poly.pdbx_strand_id
1 'polypeptide(L)'
;MPIIATLGLMAVTHNYKPSLMKDLMLFAAAFAGTCFVYLSDSFDEPRPYFYVIMWSGYSIYLSYFIVQLMRAGEGMHALATAVGAAVLLAVAITYDFFPIPGDDTHMIFMTWAFFTWSYSAIQMYYAYCALERAKGVSSRSFVPAR
;
A
#
# COMPACT_ATOMS: atom_id res chain seq x y z
N MET A 1 4.12 0.28 7.17
CA MET A 1 2.90 0.02 6.38
C MET A 1 3.15 -0.61 5.02
N PRO A 2 4.07 -0.12 4.15
CA PRO A 2 4.16 -0.60 2.77
C PRO A 2 4.49 -2.10 2.60
N ILE A 3 5.36 -2.64 3.47
CA ILE A 3 5.72 -4.07 3.45
C ILE A 3 4.53 -4.96 3.80
N ILE A 4 3.81 -4.63 4.88
CA ILE A 4 2.65 -5.40 5.36
C ILE A 4 1.54 -5.38 4.30
N ALA A 5 1.25 -4.20 3.72
CA ALA A 5 0.27 -4.06 2.66
C ALA A 5 0.63 -4.90 1.42
N THR A 6 1.91 -4.89 1.02
CA THR A 6 2.42 -5.72 -0.08
C THR A 6 2.16 -7.21 0.17
N LEU A 7 2.49 -7.70 1.37
CA LEU A 7 2.28 -9.10 1.75
C LEU A 7 0.80 -9.49 1.79
N GLY A 8 -0.08 -8.59 2.24
CA GLY A 8 -1.53 -8.81 2.16
C GLY A 8 -2.01 -8.97 0.71
N LEU A 9 -1.54 -8.12 -0.19
CA LEU A 9 -1.86 -8.20 -1.62
C LEU A 9 -1.24 -9.44 -2.31
N MET A 10 -0.13 -9.97 -1.78
CA MET A 10 0.49 -11.20 -2.30
C MET A 10 -0.41 -12.44 -2.19
N ALA A 11 -1.40 -12.43 -1.29
CA ALA A 11 -2.40 -13.48 -1.21
C ALA A 11 -3.22 -13.58 -2.51
N VAL A 12 -3.56 -12.45 -3.13
CA VAL A 12 -4.31 -12.43 -4.41
C VAL A 12 -3.41 -12.33 -5.62
N THR A 13 -2.19 -11.82 -5.53
CA THR A 13 -1.30 -11.71 -6.71
C THR A 13 -0.42 -12.94 -6.93
N HIS A 14 0.06 -13.57 -5.86
CA HIS A 14 1.03 -14.67 -5.90
C HIS A 14 0.54 -15.96 -5.18
N ASN A 15 -0.70 -15.99 -4.69
CA ASN A 15 -1.22 -17.06 -3.82
C ASN A 15 -0.37 -17.30 -2.57
N TYR A 16 0.35 -16.27 -2.11
CA TYR A 16 1.19 -16.35 -0.93
C TYR A 16 0.40 -15.88 0.29
N LYS A 17 0.14 -16.80 1.22
CA LYS A 17 -0.44 -16.50 2.53
C LYS A 17 0.63 -16.74 3.60
N PRO A 18 1.10 -15.69 4.30
CA PRO A 18 1.98 -15.88 5.45
C PRO A 18 1.32 -16.79 6.49
N SER A 19 2.13 -17.53 7.26
CA SER A 19 1.62 -18.22 8.44
C SER A 19 1.44 -17.23 9.59
N LEU A 20 0.56 -17.56 10.55
CA LEU A 20 0.30 -16.72 11.73
C LEU A 20 1.58 -16.29 12.45
N MET A 21 2.54 -17.21 12.60
CA MET A 21 3.83 -16.90 13.23
C MET A 21 4.62 -15.85 12.43
N LYS A 22 4.62 -15.93 11.10
CA LYS A 22 5.29 -14.94 10.24
C LYS A 22 4.62 -13.58 10.33
N ASP A 23 3.28 -13.53 10.42
CA ASP A 23 2.56 -12.27 10.61
C ASP A 23 2.91 -11.60 11.94
N LEU A 24 2.94 -12.37 13.03
CA LEU A 24 3.33 -11.87 14.34
C LEU A 24 4.78 -11.38 14.35
N MET A 25 5.71 -12.14 13.75
CA MET A 25 7.11 -11.73 13.63
C MET A 25 7.27 -10.46 12.80
N LEU A 26 6.55 -10.36 11.69
CA LEU A 26 6.59 -9.20 10.81
C LEU A 26 6.01 -7.96 11.50
N PHE A 27 4.92 -8.11 12.25
CA PHE A 27 4.35 -7.04 13.06
C PHE A 27 5.33 -6.57 14.14
N ALA A 28 5.90 -7.51 14.90
CA ALA A 28 6.90 -7.20 15.93
C ALA A 28 8.14 -6.51 15.34
N ALA A 29 8.64 -6.99 14.20
CA ALA A 29 9.77 -6.39 13.49
C ALA A 29 9.44 -4.99 12.97
N ALA A 30 8.25 -4.78 12.40
CA ALA A 30 7.81 -3.47 11.93
C ALA A 30 7.66 -2.48 13.08
N PHE A 31 7.14 -2.94 14.22
CA PHE A 31 7.03 -2.14 15.43
C PHE A 31 8.41 -1.75 15.98
N ALA A 32 9.31 -2.72 16.16
CA ALA A 32 10.68 -2.49 16.61
C ALA A 32 11.46 -1.56 15.67
N GLY A 33 11.33 -1.76 14.35
CA GLY A 33 11.93 -0.88 13.35
C GLY A 33 11.40 0.55 13.41
N THR A 34 10.10 0.72 13.67
CA THR A 34 9.50 2.04 13.87
C THR A 34 10.05 2.71 15.13
N CYS A 35 10.14 1.97 16.24
CA CYS A 35 10.78 2.47 17.46
C CYS A 35 12.23 2.89 17.21
N PHE A 36 13.00 2.09 16.47
CA PHE A 36 14.38 2.43 16.12
C PHE A 36 14.47 3.72 15.30
N VAL A 37 13.63 3.86 14.27
CA VAL A 37 13.61 5.05 13.38
C VAL A 37 13.28 6.34 14.14
N TYR A 38 12.45 6.28 15.19
CA TYR A 38 11.98 7.46 15.92
C TYR A 38 12.68 7.74 17.25
N LEU A 39 13.25 6.71 17.90
CA LEU A 39 13.92 6.86 19.20
C LEU A 39 15.44 6.96 19.07
N SER A 40 15.98 6.74 17.87
CA SER A 40 17.41 6.86 17.60
C SER A 40 17.71 8.18 16.90
N ASP A 41 18.49 9.04 17.55
CA ASP A 41 18.98 10.30 16.98
C ASP A 41 19.84 10.06 15.73
N SER A 42 20.50 8.89 15.65
CA SER A 42 21.32 8.51 14.48
C SER A 42 20.51 8.32 13.19
N PHE A 43 19.17 8.30 13.28
CA PHE A 43 18.31 8.10 12.12
C PHE A 43 17.58 9.39 11.69
N ASP A 44 17.81 10.53 12.33
CA ASP A 44 17.11 11.78 11.99
C ASP A 44 17.39 12.25 10.55
N GLU A 45 18.65 12.31 10.15
CA GLU A 45 19.05 12.72 8.80
C GLU A 45 18.62 11.73 7.69
N PRO A 46 18.77 10.40 7.83
CA PRO A 46 18.33 9.46 6.79
C PRO A 46 16.82 9.22 6.73
N ARG A 47 16.05 9.61 7.76
CA ARG A 47 14.62 9.28 7.89
C ARG A 47 13.76 9.73 6.69
N PRO A 48 13.86 10.97 6.18
CA PRO A 48 13.08 11.40 5.01
C PRO A 48 13.32 10.54 3.77
N TYR A 49 14.59 10.24 3.48
CA TYR A 49 14.99 9.42 2.33
C TYR A 49 14.50 7.98 2.47
N PHE A 50 14.60 7.43 3.68
CA PHE A 50 14.09 6.10 3.98
C PHE A 50 12.60 5.99 3.65
N TYR A 51 11.78 6.97 4.05
CA TYR A 51 10.35 6.95 3.74
C TYR A 51 10.06 7.05 2.25
N VAL A 52 10.72 7.95 1.52
CA VAL A 52 10.51 8.08 0.07
C VAL A 52 10.94 6.81 -0.67
N ILE A 53 12.06 6.18 -0.28
CA ILE A 53 12.51 4.90 -0.87
C ILE A 53 11.47 3.80 -0.60
N MET A 54 10.99 3.68 0.63
CA MET A 54 9.98 2.70 1.01
C MET A 54 8.67 2.88 0.25
N TRP A 55 8.22 4.12 0.10
CA TRP A 55 7.02 4.46 -0.68
C TRP A 55 7.23 4.22 -2.18
N SER A 56 8.40 4.54 -2.72
CA SER A 56 8.72 4.30 -4.13
C SER A 56 8.71 2.81 -4.46
N GLY A 57 9.35 1.98 -3.64
CA GLY A 57 9.32 0.52 -3.79
C GLY A 57 7.90 -0.04 -3.73
N TYR A 58 7.06 0.50 -2.85
CA TYR A 58 5.66 0.12 -2.76
C TYR A 58 4.84 0.55 -3.98
N SER A 59 5.06 1.75 -4.51
CA SER A 59 4.41 2.22 -5.74
C SER A 59 4.77 1.35 -6.96
N ILE A 60 6.00 0.84 -7.03
CA ILE A 60 6.39 -0.15 -8.06
C ILE A 60 5.55 -1.42 -7.92
N TYR A 61 5.41 -1.95 -6.71
CA TYR A 61 4.55 -3.12 -6.47
C TYR A 61 3.08 -2.83 -6.77
N LEU A 62 2.57 -1.66 -6.40
CA LEU A 62 1.20 -1.26 -6.71
C LEU A 62 0.97 -1.14 -8.22
N SER A 63 1.96 -0.69 -8.98
CA SER A 63 1.88 -0.67 -10.45
C SER A 63 1.64 -2.07 -11.01
N TYR A 64 2.34 -3.08 -10.48
CA TYR A 64 2.08 -4.48 -10.82
C TYR A 64 0.67 -4.93 -10.41
N PHE A 65 0.21 -4.59 -9.20
CA PHE A 65 -1.15 -4.91 -8.75
C PHE A 65 -2.23 -4.27 -9.63
N ILE A 66 -2.04 -3.02 -10.05
CA ILE A 66 -2.91 -2.29 -10.98
C ILE A 66 -2.96 -2.99 -12.34
N VAL A 67 -1.82 -3.44 -12.86
CA VAL A 67 -1.77 -4.24 -14.11
C VAL A 67 -2.58 -5.53 -13.95
N GLN A 68 -2.53 -6.19 -12.79
CA GLN A 68 -3.33 -7.40 -12.52
C GLN A 68 -4.83 -7.09 -12.50
N LEU A 69 -5.26 -5.97 -11.91
CA LEU A 69 -6.65 -5.52 -11.93
C LEU A 69 -7.13 -5.23 -13.36
N MET A 70 -6.32 -4.53 -14.16
CA MET A 70 -6.63 -4.26 -15.56
C MET A 70 -6.81 -5.55 -16.37
N ARG A 71 -5.90 -6.51 -16.19
CA ARG A 71 -5.97 -7.83 -16.84
C ARG A 71 -7.19 -8.64 -16.42
N ALA A 72 -7.65 -8.43 -15.19
CA ALA A 72 -8.86 -9.05 -14.66
C ALA A 72 -10.17 -8.35 -15.09
N GLY A 73 -10.09 -7.26 -15.85
CA GLY A 73 -11.26 -6.47 -16.27
C GLY A 73 -11.76 -5.47 -15.23
N GLU A 74 -11.07 -5.33 -14.10
CA GLU A 74 -11.46 -4.46 -12.97
C GLU A 74 -10.94 -3.02 -13.16
N GLY A 75 -11.28 -2.41 -14.30
CA GLY A 75 -10.71 -1.12 -14.73
C GLY A 75 -10.98 0.06 -13.79
N MET A 76 -12.15 0.12 -13.15
CA MET A 76 -12.46 1.16 -12.18
C MET A 76 -11.61 1.03 -10.91
N HIS A 77 -11.44 -0.19 -10.39
CA HIS A 77 -10.56 -0.43 -9.25
C HIS A 77 -9.09 -0.17 -9.60
N ALA A 78 -8.66 -0.50 -10.82
CA ALA A 78 -7.33 -0.18 -11.31
C ALA A 78 -7.08 1.33 -11.34
N LEU A 79 -8.00 2.11 -11.94
CA LEU A 79 -7.89 3.57 -12.01
C LEU A 79 -7.89 4.21 -10.62
N ALA A 80 -8.85 3.85 -9.78
CA ALA A 80 -8.95 4.37 -8.41
C ALA A 80 -7.70 4.04 -7.58
N THR A 81 -7.14 2.83 -7.73
CA THR A 81 -5.89 2.44 -7.06
C THR A 81 -4.69 3.21 -7.62
N ALA A 82 -4.64 3.48 -8.92
CA ALA A 82 -3.58 4.28 -9.55
C ALA A 82 -3.59 5.74 -9.05
N VAL A 83 -4.77 6.36 -9.01
CA VAL A 83 -4.92 7.71 -8.45
C VAL A 83 -4.53 7.74 -6.98
N GLY A 84 -5.02 6.80 -6.17
CA GLY A 84 -4.64 6.68 -4.76
C GLY A 84 -3.14 6.50 -4.56
N ALA A 85 -2.49 5.66 -5.35
CA ALA A 85 -1.05 5.43 -5.29
C ALA A 85 -0.24 6.69 -5.63
N ALA A 86 -0.66 7.45 -6.65
CA ALA A 86 -0.01 8.69 -7.03
C ALA A 86 -0.13 9.76 -5.92
N VAL A 87 -1.32 9.91 -5.33
CA VAL A 87 -1.56 10.86 -4.23
C VAL A 87 -0.80 10.45 -2.97
N LEU A 88 -0.75 9.15 -2.64
CA LEU A 88 0.06 8.65 -1.52
C LEU A 88 1.55 8.94 -1.69
N LEU A 89 2.08 8.75 -2.90
CA LEU A 89 3.48 9.06 -3.19
C LEU A 89 3.74 10.57 -3.08
N ALA A 90 2.81 11.40 -3.57
CA ALA A 90 2.90 12.85 -3.40
C ALA A 90 2.90 13.23 -1.90
N VAL A 91 2.01 12.66 -1.08
CA VAL A 91 2.00 12.87 0.39
C VAL A 91 3.36 12.52 1.01
N ALA A 92 3.95 11.39 0.61
CA ALA A 92 5.25 10.96 1.13
C ALA A 92 6.41 11.90 0.77
N ILE A 93 6.38 12.49 -0.43
CA ILE A 93 7.41 13.44 -0.89
C ILE A 93 7.19 14.81 -0.23
N THR A 94 5.95 15.28 -0.17
CA THR A 94 5.60 16.61 0.33
C THR A 94 5.94 16.77 1.81
N TYR A 95 5.77 15.73 2.64
CA TYR A 95 5.93 15.84 4.08
C TYR A 95 7.30 16.39 4.50
N ASP A 96 8.38 15.78 4.00
CA ASP A 96 9.74 16.12 4.43
C ASP A 96 10.47 17.04 3.44
N PHE A 97 10.12 17.02 2.15
CA PHE A 97 10.90 17.72 1.09
C PHE A 97 10.23 18.97 0.54
N PHE A 98 8.89 19.08 0.61
CA PHE A 98 8.14 20.21 0.07
C PHE A 98 7.04 20.66 1.02
N PRO A 99 7.39 21.17 2.22
CA PRO A 99 6.41 21.62 3.19
C PRO A 99 5.51 22.71 2.60
N ILE A 100 4.23 22.69 2.96
CA ILE A 100 3.23 23.63 2.45
C ILE A 100 3.51 25.01 3.06
N PRO A 101 3.70 26.07 2.24
CA PRO A 101 3.92 27.41 2.76
C PRO A 101 2.76 27.88 3.63
N GLY A 102 3.04 28.30 4.86
CA GLY A 102 2.04 28.78 5.83
C GLY A 102 1.35 27.67 6.65
N ASP A 103 1.82 26.42 6.58
CA ASP A 103 1.32 25.29 7.38
C ASP A 103 2.30 24.88 8.49
N ASP A 104 2.67 25.83 9.36
CA ASP A 104 3.72 25.62 10.37
C ASP A 104 3.42 24.50 11.37
N THR A 105 2.13 24.19 11.59
CA THR A 105 1.68 23.10 12.47
C THR A 105 1.39 21.79 11.73
N HIS A 106 1.60 21.75 10.42
CA HIS A 106 1.28 20.61 9.55
C HIS A 106 -0.20 20.21 9.56
N MET A 107 -1.10 21.09 10.03
CA MET A 107 -2.52 20.78 10.14
C MET A 107 -3.17 20.60 8.78
N ILE A 108 -2.81 21.46 7.81
CA ILE A 108 -3.32 21.36 6.44
C ILE A 108 -2.81 20.06 5.84
N PHE A 109 -1.50 19.83 5.86
CA PHE A 109 -0.88 18.60 5.37
C PHE A 109 -1.55 17.36 5.97
N MET A 110 -1.68 17.29 7.30
CA MET A 110 -2.24 16.12 7.99
C MET A 110 -3.69 15.87 7.61
N THR A 111 -4.49 16.91 7.40
CA THR A 111 -5.86 16.76 6.92
C THR A 111 -5.91 16.03 5.59
N TRP A 112 -5.12 16.47 4.61
CA TRP A 112 -5.03 15.83 3.29
C TRP A 112 -4.43 14.42 3.37
N ALA A 113 -3.41 14.22 4.21
CA ALA A 113 -2.78 12.93 4.43
C ALA A 113 -3.79 11.91 4.99
N PHE A 114 -4.56 12.28 6.02
CA PHE A 114 -5.57 11.40 6.60
C PHE A 114 -6.66 11.03 5.60
N PHE A 115 -7.17 11.99 4.83
CA PHE A 115 -8.13 11.69 3.75
C PHE A 115 -7.56 10.70 2.74
N THR A 116 -6.32 10.91 2.32
CA THR A 116 -5.63 10.03 1.38
C THR A 116 -5.45 8.62 1.97
N TRP A 117 -5.03 8.51 3.23
CA TRP A 117 -4.85 7.23 3.91
C TRP A 117 -6.17 6.48 4.09
N SER A 118 -7.23 7.16 4.54
CA SER A 118 -8.55 6.57 4.70
C SER A 118 -9.12 6.07 3.37
N TYR A 119 -9.08 6.92 2.33
CA TYR A 119 -9.50 6.52 0.98
C TYR A 119 -8.71 5.29 0.50
N SER A 120 -7.39 5.33 0.63
CA SER A 120 -6.51 4.27 0.13
C SER A 120 -6.72 2.95 0.84
N ALA A 121 -6.96 2.96 2.16
CA ALA A 121 -7.25 1.74 2.92
C ALA A 121 -8.53 1.07 2.41
N ILE A 122 -9.61 1.85 2.25
CA ILE A 122 -10.90 1.35 1.75
C ILE A 122 -10.76 0.86 0.31
N GLN A 123 -10.14 1.65 -0.56
CA GLN A 123 -9.96 1.30 -1.97
C GLN A 123 -9.12 0.03 -2.13
N MET A 124 -8.05 -0.13 -1.33
CA MET A 124 -7.20 -1.32 -1.39
C MET A 124 -7.96 -2.58 -0.98
N TYR A 125 -8.83 -2.49 0.03
CA TYR A 125 -9.70 -3.60 0.43
C TYR A 125 -10.65 -4.01 -0.70
N TYR A 126 -11.37 -3.07 -1.31
CA TYR A 126 -12.28 -3.40 -2.41
C TYR A 126 -11.55 -3.90 -3.66
N ALA A 127 -10.39 -3.33 -3.98
CA ALA A 127 -9.55 -3.80 -5.09
C ALA A 127 -9.03 -5.23 -4.84
N TYR A 128 -8.62 -5.55 -3.60
CA TYR A 128 -8.26 -6.91 -3.21
C TYR A 128 -9.43 -7.88 -3.47
N CYS A 129 -10.63 -7.57 -2.97
CA CYS A 129 -11.80 -8.42 -3.14
C CYS A 129 -12.21 -8.55 -4.61
N ALA A 130 -12.07 -7.48 -5.40
CA ALA A 130 -12.34 -7.51 -6.84
C ALA A 130 -11.42 -8.49 -7.56
N LEU A 131 -10.11 -8.41 -7.29
CA LEU A 131 -9.14 -9.33 -7.89
C LEU A 131 -9.34 -10.78 -7.38
N GLU A 132 -9.67 -10.96 -6.11
CA GLU A 132 -9.99 -12.27 -5.54
C GLU A 132 -11.20 -12.92 -6.24
N ARG A 133 -12.28 -12.16 -6.44
CA ARG A 133 -13.47 -12.65 -7.17
C ARG A 133 -13.14 -12.98 -8.63
N ALA A 134 -12.43 -12.09 -9.33
CA ALA A 134 -12.05 -12.32 -10.72
C ALA A 134 -11.19 -13.58 -10.89
N LYS A 135 -10.28 -13.84 -9.95
CA LYS A 135 -9.47 -15.08 -9.92
C LYS A 135 -10.27 -16.31 -9.49
N GLY A 136 -11.24 -16.16 -8.58
CA GLY A 136 -12.11 -17.25 -8.12
C GLY A 136 -13.18 -17.67 -9.14
N VAL A 137 -13.61 -16.78 -10.04
CA VAL A 137 -14.48 -17.13 -11.18
C VAL A 137 -13.72 -17.94 -12.23
N SER A 138 -12.39 -17.76 -12.33
CA SER A 138 -11.55 -18.52 -13.26
C SER A 138 -11.39 -20.00 -12.92
N SER A 139 -11.75 -20.46 -11.71
CA SER A 139 -11.63 -21.87 -11.29
C SER A 139 -12.93 -22.68 -11.33
N ARG A 140 -14.04 -22.10 -11.84
CA ARG A 140 -15.36 -22.76 -11.91
C ARG A 140 -15.99 -22.90 -13.31
N SER A 141 -15.22 -22.75 -14.39
CA SER A 141 -15.74 -23.05 -15.74
C SER A 141 -14.90 -24.10 -16.44
N PHE A 142 -15.12 -25.38 -16.12
CA PHE A 142 -15.03 -26.53 -17.05
C PHE A 142 -15.51 -27.79 -16.31
N VAL A 143 -16.80 -27.84 -15.93
CA VAL A 143 -17.47 -29.13 -15.74
C VAL A 143 -18.33 -29.33 -17.00
N PRO A 144 -17.99 -30.28 -17.88
CA PRO A 144 -18.89 -30.64 -18.96
C PRO A 144 -20.13 -31.26 -18.34
N ALA A 145 -21.30 -30.76 -18.74
CA ALA A 145 -22.56 -31.42 -18.44
C ALA A 145 -22.50 -32.86 -18.95
N ARG A 146 -22.78 -33.81 -18.07
CA ARG A 146 -23.09 -35.19 -18.44
C ARG A 146 -24.19 -35.72 -17.55
#